data_AF-A0A936JGP8-F1
#
_entry.id   AF-A0A936JGP8-F1
#
_cell.length_a   1.000
_cell.length_b   1.000
_cell.length_c   1.000
_cell.angle_alpha   90.00
_cell.angle_beta   90.00
_cell.angle_gamma   90.00
#
_symmetry.space_group_name_H-M   'P 1'
#
loop_
_entity.id
_entity.type
_entity.pdbx_description
1 polymer ?
#
loop_
_entity_poly.entity_id
_entity_poly.type
_entity_poly.pdbx_seq_one_letter_code
_entity_poly.pdbx_strand_id
1 'polypeptide(L)'
;MKLPNDPIILEMLPEFIDTWLDDLTTLFPALVAAKNSQDLYRMGHTIKGSCAQFGLDEVSLLGIELMTYAKAEQWDKAMALRTKIQAAILEVKKYLETM
;
A
#
# COMPACT_ATOMS: atom_id res chain seq x y z
N MET A 1 10.48 7.52 6.22
CA MET A 1 10.36 6.17 6.84
C MET A 1 10.97 6.18 8.24
N LYS A 2 10.35 5.51 9.20
CA LYS A 2 10.85 5.35 10.58
C LYS A 2 10.65 3.91 11.02
N LEU A 3 11.55 3.01 10.62
CA LEU A 3 11.38 1.59 10.89
C LEU A 3 11.32 1.30 12.40
N PRO A 4 10.49 0.35 12.84
CA PRO A 4 10.49 -0.14 14.21
C PRO A 4 11.84 -0.78 14.58
N ASN A 5 12.19 -0.76 15.87
CA ASN A 5 13.36 -1.46 16.39
C ASN A 5 13.06 -2.93 16.76
N ASP A 6 11.80 -3.36 16.64
CA ASP A 6 11.38 -4.72 16.96
C ASP A 6 11.92 -5.70 15.91
N PRO A 7 12.81 -6.65 16.28
CA PRO A 7 13.41 -7.57 15.32
C PRO A 7 12.39 -8.45 14.59
N ILE A 8 11.29 -8.83 15.25
CA ILE A 8 10.26 -9.68 14.64
C ILE A 8 9.55 -8.91 13.52
N ILE A 9 9.23 -7.63 13.76
CA ILE A 9 8.60 -6.78 12.75
C ILE A 9 9.56 -6.57 11.56
N LEU A 10 10.85 -6.38 11.82
CA LEU A 10 11.84 -6.23 10.76
C LEU A 10 12.03 -7.51 9.94
N GLU A 11 11.98 -8.69 10.56
CA GLU A 11 12.08 -9.98 9.87
C GLU A 11 10.89 -10.23 8.93
N MET A 12 9.69 -9.76 9.29
CA MET A 12 8.48 -9.89 8.46
C MET A 12 8.40 -8.86 7.32
N LEU A 13 9.18 -7.78 7.40
CA LEU A 13 9.05 -6.65 6.49
C LEU A 13 9.30 -7.01 5.00
N PRO A 14 10.30 -7.85 4.63
CA PRO A 14 10.50 -8.22 3.23
C PRO A 14 9.29 -8.92 2.60
N GLU A 15 8.71 -9.92 3.27
CA GLU A 15 7.52 -10.64 2.80
C GLU A 15 6.30 -9.71 2.71
N PHE A 16 6.15 -8.82 3.69
CA PHE A 16 5.10 -7.80 3.69
C PHE A 16 5.20 -6.88 2.46
N ILE A 17 6.40 -6.44 2.10
CA ILE A 17 6.65 -5.59 0.93
C ILE A 17 6.35 -6.35 -0.37
N ASP A 18 6.78 -7.60 -0.49
CA ASP A 18 6.52 -8.43 -1.67
C ASP A 18 5.02 -8.69 -1.87
N THR A 19 4.30 -9.00 -0.79
CA THR A 19 2.85 -9.20 -0.82
C THR A 19 2.13 -7.95 -1.34
N TRP A 20 2.51 -6.76 -0.86
CA TRP A 20 1.89 -5.52 -1.36
C TRP A 20 2.21 -5.22 -2.81
N LEU A 21 3.43 -5.50 -3.27
CA LEU A 21 3.79 -5.30 -4.67
C LEU A 21 2.96 -6.21 -5.59
N ASP A 22 2.68 -7.45 -5.18
CA ASP A 22 1.79 -8.34 -5.90
C ASP A 22 0.35 -7.80 -5.88
N ASP A 23 -0.22 -7.51 -4.71
CA ASP A 23 -1.59 -7.00 -4.57
C ASP A 23 -1.84 -5.72 -5.38
N LEU A 24 -0.87 -4.81 -5.43
CA LEU A 24 -0.96 -3.57 -6.23
C LEU A 24 -0.87 -3.84 -7.74
N THR A 25 -0.24 -4.95 -8.13
CA THR A 25 -0.09 -5.35 -9.53
C THR A 25 -1.29 -6.17 -10.01
N THR A 26 -1.87 -7.02 -9.15
CA THR A 26 -2.86 -8.02 -9.51
C THR A 26 -4.26 -7.64 -9.01
N LEU A 27 -4.45 -7.56 -7.70
CA LEU A 27 -5.74 -7.36 -7.06
C LEU A 27 -6.27 -5.94 -7.27
N PHE A 28 -5.45 -4.91 -7.08
CA PHE A 28 -5.89 -3.51 -7.18
C PHE A 28 -6.52 -3.19 -8.54
N PRO A 29 -5.88 -3.49 -9.70
CA PRO A 29 -6.49 -3.21 -11.00
C PRO A 29 -7.78 -4.00 -11.22
N ALA A 30 -7.88 -5.23 -10.70
CA ALA A 30 -9.10 -6.02 -10.78
C ALA A 30 -10.26 -5.38 -10.01
N LEU A 31 -9.98 -4.85 -8.81
CA LEU A 31 -10.98 -4.11 -8.02
C LEU A 31 -11.47 -2.85 -8.74
N VAL A 32 -10.57 -2.09 -9.36
CA VAL A 32 -10.94 -0.90 -10.15
C VAL A 32 -11.74 -1.27 -11.40
N ALA A 33 -11.31 -2.29 -12.15
CA ALA A 33 -12.01 -2.75 -13.35
C ALA A 33 -13.42 -3.26 -13.03
N ALA A 34 -13.59 -3.95 -11.90
CA ALA A 34 -14.88 -4.40 -11.39
C ALA A 34 -15.73 -3.29 -10.75
N LYS A 35 -15.20 -2.05 -10.66
CA LYS A 35 -15.80 -0.93 -9.91
C LYS A 35 -16.19 -1.31 -8.47
N ASN A 36 -15.36 -2.15 -7.84
CA ASN A 36 -15.61 -2.63 -6.48
C ASN A 36 -15.07 -1.60 -5.46
N SER A 37 -15.84 -0.54 -5.23
CA SER A 37 -15.47 0.56 -4.33
C SER A 37 -15.30 0.08 -2.88
N GLN A 38 -16.09 -0.90 -2.46
CA GLN A 38 -16.08 -1.41 -1.11
C GLN A 38 -14.76 -2.12 -0.78
N ASP A 39 -14.31 -3.03 -1.64
CA ASP A 39 -13.05 -3.74 -1.42
C ASP A 39 -11.84 -2.85 -1.69
N LEU A 40 -11.93 -1.90 -2.62
CA LEU A 40 -10.88 -0.90 -2.81
C LEU A 40 -10.72 0.00 -1.57
N TYR A 41 -11.82 0.37 -0.93
CA TYR A 41 -11.80 1.09 0.34
C TYR A 41 -11.17 0.26 1.46
N ARG A 42 -11.52 -1.03 1.55
CA ARG A 42 -10.92 -1.96 2.53
C ARG A 42 -9.43 -2.10 2.30
N MET A 43 -8.97 -2.22 1.05
CA MET A 43 -7.56 -2.25 0.72
C MET A 43 -6.84 -0.98 1.20
N GLY A 44 -7.41 0.21 0.95
CA GLY A 44 -6.85 1.47 1.47
C GLY A 44 -6.79 1.52 3.01
N HIS A 45 -7.81 0.99 3.69
CA HIS A 45 -7.81 0.86 5.15
C HIS A 45 -6.70 -0.08 5.65
N THR A 46 -6.50 -1.22 4.98
CA THR A 46 -5.43 -2.16 5.30
C THR A 46 -4.06 -1.53 5.07
N ILE A 47 -3.84 -0.87 3.94
CA ILE A 47 -2.60 -0.11 3.65
C ILE A 47 -2.32 0.89 4.77
N LYS A 48 -3.31 1.72 5.13
CA LYS A 48 -3.19 2.69 6.22
C LYS A 48 -2.69 2.03 7.51
N GLY A 49 -3.39 0.98 7.95
CA GLY A 49 -3.11 0.33 9.23
C GLY A 49 -1.76 -0.40 9.23
N SER A 50 -1.53 -1.27 8.26
CA SER A 50 -0.34 -2.12 8.24
C SER A 50 0.92 -1.33 7.95
N CYS A 51 0.90 -0.41 6.98
CA CYS A 51 2.10 0.41 6.68
C CYS A 51 2.51 1.30 7.86
N ALA A 52 1.56 1.78 8.66
CA ALA A 52 1.88 2.51 9.89
C ALA A 52 2.59 1.64 10.93
N GLN A 53 2.20 0.36 11.07
CA GLN A 53 2.86 -0.58 11.98
C GLN A 53 4.32 -0.83 11.62
N PHE A 54 4.65 -0.83 10.32
CA PHE A 54 6.01 -0.97 9.80
C PHE A 54 6.77 0.36 9.67
N GLY A 55 6.21 1.49 10.14
CA GLY A 55 6.90 2.80 10.08
C GLY A 55 6.97 3.40 8.67
N LEU A 56 6.11 2.95 7.76
CA LEU A 56 5.98 3.42 6.39
C LEU A 56 4.91 4.52 6.30
N ASP A 57 5.09 5.58 7.08
CA ASP A 57 4.09 6.65 7.29
C ASP A 57 3.58 7.28 5.97
N GLU A 58 4.47 7.49 5.00
CA GLU A 58 4.10 8.05 3.70
C GLU A 58 3.14 7.14 2.93
N VAL A 59 3.38 5.83 2.94
CA VAL A 59 2.49 4.84 2.32
C VAL A 59 1.16 4.75 3.07
N SER A 60 1.20 4.85 4.40
CA SER A 60 -0.01 4.87 5.24
C SER A 60 -0.94 6.05 4.86
N LEU A 61 -0.38 7.24 4.63
CA LEU A 61 -1.15 8.42 4.20
C LEU A 61 -1.77 8.23 2.81
N LEU A 62 -1.06 7.60 1.88
CA LEU A 62 -1.63 7.26 0.56
C LEU A 62 -2.80 6.27 0.69
N GLY A 63 -2.78 5.36 1.66
CA GLY A 63 -3.92 4.50 1.99
C GLY A 63 -5.19 5.29 2.36
N ILE A 64 -5.04 6.40 3.10
CA ILE A 64 -6.15 7.29 3.46
C ILE A 64 -6.69 8.02 2.22
N GLU A 65 -5.80 8.46 1.33
CA GLU A 65 -6.19 9.08 0.07
C GLU A 65 -6.95 8.08 -0.82
N LEU A 66 -6.51 6.81 -0.87
CA LEU A 66 -7.18 5.75 -1.60
C LEU A 66 -8.60 5.50 -1.08
N MET A 67 -8.77 5.47 0.24
CA MET A 67 -10.08 5.37 0.87
C MET A 67 -11.03 6.50 0.42
N THR A 68 -10.50 7.71 0.23
CA THR A 68 -11.27 8.86 -0.24
C THR A 68 -11.70 8.68 -1.69
N TYR A 69 -10.78 8.26 -2.57
CA TYR A 69 -11.09 7.98 -3.97
C TYR A 69 -12.04 6.80 -4.16
N ALA A 70 -11.91 5.74 -3.36
CA ALA A 70 -12.80 4.59 -3.39
C ALA A 70 -14.25 4.99 -3.00
N LYS A 71 -14.42 5.78 -1.92
CA LYS A 71 -15.73 6.31 -1.49
C LYS A 71 -16.38 7.20 -2.54
N ALA A 72 -15.58 8.00 -3.24
CA ALA A 72 -16.05 8.91 -4.27
C ALA A 72 -16.10 8.28 -5.68
N GLU A 73 -15.80 6.98 -5.80
CA GLU A 73 -15.73 6.24 -7.07
C GLU A 73 -14.86 6.92 -8.13
N GLN A 74 -13.76 7.54 -7.69
CA GLN A 74 -12.80 8.24 -8.56
C GLN A 74 -11.76 7.26 -9.10
N TRP A 75 -12.19 6.36 -9.99
CA TRP A 75 -11.39 5.23 -10.50
C TRP A 75 -10.06 5.62 -11.13
N ASP A 76 -10.06 6.66 -11.98
CA ASP A 76 -8.83 7.13 -12.64
C ASP A 76 -7.81 7.67 -11.63
N LYS A 77 -8.30 8.37 -10.60
CA LYS A 77 -7.45 8.88 -9.52
C LYS A 77 -6.94 7.74 -8.64
N ALA A 78 -7.77 6.74 -8.35
CA ALA A 78 -7.33 5.55 -7.64
C ALA A 78 -6.22 4.82 -8.41
N MET A 79 -6.36 4.65 -9.72
CA MET A 79 -5.31 4.06 -10.57
C MET A 79 -4.02 4.89 -10.61
N ALA A 80 -4.12 6.21 -10.68
CA ALA A 80 -2.95 7.08 -10.59
C ALA A 80 -2.27 7.00 -9.21
N LEU A 81 -3.06 6.91 -8.13
CA LEU A 81 -2.58 6.78 -6.76
C LEU A 81 -1.90 5.42 -6.54
N ARG A 82 -2.41 4.34 -7.13
CA ARG A 82 -1.79 3.01 -7.12
C ARG A 82 -0.33 3.06 -7.54
N THR A 83 -0.03 3.77 -8.64
CA THR A 83 1.34 3.91 -9.14
C THR A 83 2.24 4.64 -8.12
N LYS A 84 1.70 5.62 -7.39
CA LYS A 84 2.44 6.30 -6.31
C LYS A 84 2.72 5.37 -5.14
N ILE A 85 1.71 4.60 -4.70
CA ILE A 85 1.84 3.61 -3.63
C ILE A 85 2.89 2.57 -4.01
N GLN A 86 2.79 2.01 -5.22
CA GLN A 86 3.72 1.00 -5.72
C GLN A 86 5.16 1.54 -5.79
N ALA A 87 5.37 2.76 -6.28
CA ALA A 87 6.68 3.38 -6.31
C ALA A 87 7.26 3.55 -4.90
N ALA A 88 6.47 4.02 -3.93
CA ALA A 88 6.91 4.16 -2.55
C ALA A 88 7.29 2.80 -1.92
N ILE A 89 6.52 1.75 -2.17
CA ILE A 89 6.83 0.40 -1.68
C ILE A 89 8.09 -0.18 -2.35
N LEU A 90 8.31 0.08 -3.64
CA LEU A 90 9.55 -0.30 -4.32
C LEU A 90 10.79 0.39 -3.74
N GLU A 91 10.69 1.66 -3.35
CA GLU A 91 11.79 2.34 -2.66
C GLU A 91 12.11 1.68 -1.31
N VAL A 92 11.10 1.22 -0.57
CA VAL A 92 11.31 0.45 0.67
C VAL A 92 12.01 -0.88 0.35
N LYS A 93 11.59 -1.59 -0.70
CA LYS A 93 12.25 -2.84 -1.12
C LYS A 93 13.74 -2.62 -1.41
N LYS A 94 14.07 -1.62 -2.21
CA LYS A 94 15.47 -1.28 -2.53
C LYS A 94 16.28 -0.93 -1.29
N TYR A 95 15.69 -0.18 -0.37
CA TYR A 95 16.35 0.16 0.88
C TYR A 95 16.73 -1.10 1.67
N LEU A 96 15.82 -2.08 1.79
CA LEU A 96 16.08 -3.34 2.49
C LEU A 96 17.17 -4.18 1.83
N GLU A 97 17.28 -4.15 0.50
CA GLU A 97 18.34 -4.85 -0.25
C GLU A 97 19.73 -4.22 -0.06
N THR A 98 19.80 -2.98 0.45
CA THR A 98 21.04 -2.24 0.70
C THR A 98 21.46 -2.19 2.17
N MET A 99 20.65 -2.73 3.08
CA MET A 99 20.96 -2.88 4.50
C MET A 99 21.89 -4.08 4.75
#